data_AF-A0A8T1SBH7-F1
#
_entry.id   AF-A0A8T1SBH7-F1
#
_cell.length_a   1.000
_cell.length_b   1.000
_cell.length_c   1.000
_cell.angle_alpha   90.00
_cell.angle_beta   90.00
_cell.angle_gamma   90.00
#
_symmetry.space_group_name_H-M   'P 1'
#
loop_
_entity.id
_entity.type
_entity.pdbx_description
1 polymer ?
#
loop_
_entity_poly.entity_id
_entity_poly.type
_entity_poly.pdbx_seq_one_letter_code
_entity_poly.pdbx_strand_id
1 'polypeptide(L)'
;ATCSLLYLSWKMAFLVAITSVRHVSALRALTSEPPYTVQLRPHPAFLPKVVSAFHINQDIFLLVFYPKPHASPRERELHSLDVRRALAFYIERTKPFRKTTQLFVAVADRMKGLPVSS
;
A
#
# COMPACT_ATOMS: atom_id res chain seq x y z
N ALA A 1 14.33 3.45 -12.95
CA ALA A 1 13.55 2.25 -13.34
C ALA A 1 12.18 2.67 -13.82
N THR A 2 11.90 2.54 -15.11
CA THR A 2 10.62 2.89 -15.77
C THR A 2 9.72 1.64 -15.83
N CYS A 3 9.16 1.24 -14.69
CA CYS A 3 8.16 0.16 -14.65
C CYS A 3 6.77 0.71 -15.02
N SER A 4 5.99 -0.06 -15.79
CA SER A 4 4.58 0.26 -16.09
C SER A 4 3.77 0.41 -14.80
N LEU A 5 2.90 1.42 -14.77
CA LEU A 5 2.04 1.69 -13.62
C LEU A 5 1.09 0.51 -13.32
N LEU A 6 0.71 -0.25 -14.34
CA LEU A 6 -0.12 -1.45 -14.18
C LEU A 6 0.61 -2.51 -13.36
N TYR A 7 1.79 -2.95 -13.82
CA TYR A 7 2.58 -3.95 -13.10
C TYR A 7 2.96 -3.50 -11.70
N LEU A 8 3.29 -2.21 -11.52
CA LEU A 8 3.56 -1.66 -10.20
C LEU A 8 2.34 -1.77 -9.28
N SER A 9 1.14 -1.42 -9.78
CA SER A 9 -0.10 -1.50 -8.99
C SER A 9 -0.43 -2.95 -8.60
N TRP A 10 -0.31 -3.89 -9.54
CA TRP A 10 -0.56 -5.31 -9.29
C TRP A 10 0.42 -5.90 -8.30
N LYS A 11 1.72 -5.61 -8.46
CA LYS A 11 2.75 -6.03 -7.51
C LYS A 11 2.46 -5.51 -6.11
N MET A 12 2.10 -4.23 -5.99
CA MET A 12 1.81 -3.65 -4.68
C MET A 12 0.53 -4.20 -4.06
N ALA A 13 -0.54 -4.38 -4.85
CA ALA A 13 -1.77 -4.99 -4.37
C ALA A 13 -1.52 -6.40 -3.83
N PHE A 14 -0.74 -7.21 -4.55
CA PHE A 14 -0.36 -8.55 -4.13
C PHE A 14 0.47 -8.54 -2.83
N LEU A 15 1.54 -7.73 -2.78
CA LEU A 15 2.41 -7.66 -1.60
C LEU A 15 1.66 -7.19 -0.35
N VAL A 16 0.81 -6.17 -0.47
CA VAL A 16 0.00 -5.69 0.67
C VAL A 16 -1.04 -6.74 1.08
N ALA A 17 -1.64 -7.47 0.14
CA ALA A 17 -2.58 -8.55 0.46
C ALA A 17 -1.93 -9.66 1.29
N ILE A 18 -0.76 -10.17 0.87
CA ILE A 18 -0.09 -11.28 1.55
C ILE A 18 0.54 -10.86 2.88
N THR A 19 1.00 -9.60 3.01
CA THR A 19 1.65 -9.11 4.23
C THR A 19 0.63 -8.69 5.30
N SER A 20 -0.54 -8.20 4.88
CA SER A 20 -1.58 -7.74 5.81
C SER A 20 -2.55 -8.85 6.22
N VAL A 21 -2.63 -9.95 5.45
CA VAL A 21 -3.59 -11.05 5.64
C VAL A 21 -5.03 -10.51 5.75
N ARG A 22 -5.36 -9.49 4.94
CA ARG A 22 -6.68 -8.84 4.93
C ARG A 22 -7.46 -9.15 3.67
N HIS A 23 -8.79 -9.16 3.82
CA HIS A 23 -9.71 -9.27 2.69
C HIS A 23 -9.67 -8.02 1.79
N VAL A 24 -10.12 -8.19 0.54
CA VAL A 24 -10.13 -7.15 -0.50
C VAL A 24 -10.83 -5.87 -0.07
N SER A 25 -11.93 -5.96 0.71
CA SER A 25 -12.66 -4.79 1.21
C SER A 25 -11.82 -3.93 2.17
N ALA A 26 -10.99 -4.56 3.00
CA ALA A 26 -10.08 -3.85 3.90
C ALA A 26 -8.89 -3.24 3.14
N LEU A 27 -8.36 -3.92 2.11
CA LEU A 27 -7.32 -3.36 1.24
C LEU A 27 -7.77 -2.08 0.52
N ARG A 28 -9.04 -2.03 0.11
CA ARG A 28 -9.66 -0.85 -0.50
C ARG A 28 -9.79 0.33 0.47
N ALA A 29 -10.01 0.03 1.75
CA ALA A 29 -10.17 1.04 2.78
C ALA A 29 -8.85 1.70 3.18
N LEU A 30 -7.69 1.12 2.83
CA LEU A 30 -6.39 1.68 3.22
C LEU A 30 -6.22 3.11 2.72
N THR A 31 -5.62 3.98 3.52
CA THR A 31 -5.28 5.36 3.13
C THR A 31 -3.78 5.54 2.89
N SER A 32 -3.44 6.52 2.05
CA SER A 32 -2.07 6.93 1.73
C SER A 32 -1.63 8.22 2.41
N GLU A 33 -2.52 8.89 3.16
CA GLU A 33 -2.20 10.16 3.82
C GLU A 33 -1.26 9.98 5.02
N PRO A 34 -0.33 10.91 5.28
CA PRO A 34 0.43 10.93 6.53
C PRO A 34 -0.52 11.11 7.73
N PRO A 35 -0.28 10.46 8.89
CA PRO A 35 0.90 9.66 9.27
C PRO A 35 0.85 8.17 8.84
N TYR A 36 -0.12 7.76 8.03
CA TYR A 36 -0.48 6.35 7.79
C TYR A 36 0.38 5.62 6.75
N THR A 37 1.52 6.19 6.36
CA THR A 37 2.47 5.55 5.43
C THR A 37 3.39 4.53 6.12
N VAL A 38 3.54 4.65 7.45
CA VAL A 38 4.30 3.70 8.29
C VAL A 38 3.37 2.67 8.95
N GLN A 39 2.14 3.07 9.25
CA GLN A 39 1.07 2.25 9.80
C GLN A 39 -0.14 2.37 8.87
N LEU A 40 -0.37 1.34 8.05
CA LEU A 40 -1.49 1.35 7.12
C LEU A 40 -2.78 1.18 7.91
N ARG A 41 -3.63 2.21 7.89
CA ARG A 41 -4.95 2.18 8.54
C ARG A 41 -6.07 2.16 7.50
N PRO A 42 -7.15 1.39 7.75
CA PRO A 42 -8.40 1.59 7.05
C PRO A 42 -8.93 3.01 7.28
N HIS A 43 -9.63 3.56 6.29
CA HIS A 43 -10.35 4.82 6.39
C HIS A 43 -11.39 4.74 7.52
N PRO A 44 -11.56 5.77 8.37
CA PRO A 44 -12.45 5.70 9.54
C PRO A 44 -13.91 5.35 9.23
N ALA A 45 -14.38 5.68 8.02
CA ALA A 45 -15.73 5.33 7.56
C ALA A 45 -15.91 3.85 7.13
N PHE A 46 -14.84 3.04 7.13
CA PHE A 46 -14.93 1.62 6.78
C PHE A 46 -15.46 0.79 7.95
N LEU A 47 -16.55 0.05 7.71
CA LEU A 47 -17.10 -0.90 8.67
C LEU A 47 -16.78 -2.33 8.21
N PRO A 48 -16.03 -3.13 9.00
CA PRO A 48 -15.82 -4.53 8.70
C PRO A 48 -17.13 -5.32 8.82
N LYS A 49 -17.19 -6.49 8.17
CA LYS A 49 -18.37 -7.38 8.23
C LYS A 49 -18.76 -7.77 9.66
N VAL A 50 -17.76 -7.92 10.54
CA VAL A 50 -17.94 -8.11 11.98
C VAL A 50 -17.50 -6.83 12.67
N VAL A 51 -18.46 -6.03 13.12
CA VAL A 51 -18.23 -4.74 13.80
C VAL A 51 -17.87 -5.00 15.26
N SER A 52 -16.62 -5.40 15.52
CA SER A 52 -16.09 -5.52 16.89
C SER A 52 -14.87 -4.63 17.06
N ALA A 53 -14.55 -4.25 18.30
CA ALA A 53 -13.37 -3.46 18.63
C ALA A 53 -12.06 -4.12 18.13
N PHE A 54 -12.05 -5.45 18.04
CA PHE A 54 -10.94 -6.18 17.45
C PHE A 54 -10.82 -5.99 15.94
N HIS A 55 -11.89 -5.80 15.18
CA HIS A 55 -11.81 -5.70 13.70
C HIS A 55 -11.80 -4.26 13.17
N ILE A 56 -12.26 -3.30 13.98
CA ILE A 56 -12.33 -1.88 13.62
C ILE A 56 -10.96 -1.24 13.82
N ASN A 57 -10.55 -0.36 12.88
CA ASN A 57 -9.34 0.46 12.98
C ASN A 57 -8.05 -0.30 13.31
N GLN A 58 -7.95 -1.60 12.96
CA GLN A 58 -6.71 -2.33 13.18
C GLN A 58 -5.58 -1.82 12.30
N ASP A 59 -4.47 -1.50 12.94
CA ASP A 59 -3.24 -1.10 12.27
C ASP A 59 -2.64 -2.28 11.51
N ILE A 60 -2.24 -2.03 10.27
CA ILE A 60 -1.42 -2.95 9.50
C ILE A 60 0.02 -2.44 9.55
N PHE A 61 0.85 -3.20 10.25
CA PHE A 61 2.27 -2.95 10.34
C PHE A 61 2.98 -3.64 9.18
N LEU A 62 3.57 -2.85 8.28
CA LEU A 62 4.48 -3.39 7.28
C LEU A 62 5.87 -3.58 7.91
N LEU A 63 6.37 -4.81 7.87
CA LEU A 63 7.74 -5.10 8.30
C LEU A 63 8.74 -4.37 7.42
N VAL A 64 9.84 -3.92 8.02
CA VAL A 64 10.99 -3.36 7.29
C VAL A 64 11.98 -4.48 7.05
N PHE A 65 12.36 -4.70 5.80
CA PHE A 65 13.32 -5.75 5.44
C PHE A 65 14.69 -5.15 5.12
N TYR A 66 15.68 -5.35 6.00
CA TYR A 66 17.04 -4.79 5.91
C TYR A 66 17.07 -3.25 5.78
N PRO A 67 16.71 -2.49 6.83
CA PRO A 67 16.77 -1.03 6.82
C PRO A 67 18.19 -0.52 6.57
N LYS A 68 18.31 0.76 6.17
CA LYS A 68 19.60 1.45 6.09
C LYS A 68 20.09 1.84 7.49
N PRO A 69 21.41 1.94 7.72
CA PRO A 69 22.51 1.61 6.79
C PRO A 69 22.67 0.09 6.60
N HIS A 70 23.15 -0.34 5.43
CA HIS A 70 23.38 -1.75 5.11
C HIS A 70 24.78 -2.18 5.54
N ALA A 71 24.88 -3.30 6.25
CA ALA A 71 26.15 -3.88 6.69
C ALA A 71 26.86 -4.68 5.59
N SER A 72 26.13 -5.15 4.57
CA SER A 72 26.73 -5.89 3.45
C SER A 72 26.06 -5.60 2.09
N PRO A 73 26.74 -5.89 0.96
CA PRO A 73 26.12 -5.84 -0.37
C PRO A 73 24.88 -6.73 -0.47
N ARG A 74 24.90 -7.88 0.22
CA ARG A 74 23.77 -8.81 0.25
C ARG A 74 22.54 -8.22 0.93
N GLU A 75 22.72 -7.51 2.04
CA GLU A 75 21.62 -6.79 2.68
C GLU A 75 21.03 -5.70 1.78
N ARG A 76 21.88 -5.00 1.01
CA ARG A 76 21.43 -4.01 0.03
C ARG A 76 20.58 -4.65 -1.08
N GLU A 77 20.97 -5.83 -1.56
CA GLU A 77 20.18 -6.62 -2.51
C GLU A 77 18.85 -7.07 -1.89
N LEU A 78 18.87 -7.58 -0.66
CA LEU A 78 17.66 -8.09 0.02
C LEU A 78 16.70 -6.96 0.40
N HIS A 79 17.20 -5.78 0.79
CA HIS A 79 16.41 -4.56 0.95
C HIS A 79 15.68 -4.18 -0.36
N SER A 80 16.05 -4.77 -1.50
CA SER A 80 15.26 -4.63 -2.73
C SER A 80 13.87 -5.26 -2.73
N LEU A 81 13.66 -6.19 -1.81
CA LEU A 81 12.41 -6.89 -1.58
C LEU A 81 11.54 -6.20 -0.52
N ASP A 82 12.01 -5.11 0.09
CA ASP A 82 11.27 -4.40 1.14
C ASP A 82 9.96 -3.80 0.62
N VAL A 83 8.86 -4.17 1.29
CA VAL A 83 7.50 -3.78 0.91
C VAL A 83 7.28 -2.30 1.18
N ARG A 84 7.84 -1.76 2.27
CA ARG A 84 7.72 -0.32 2.59
C ARG A 84 8.40 0.53 1.53
N ARG A 85 9.58 0.14 1.07
CA ARG A 85 10.27 0.80 -0.03
C ARG A 85 9.49 0.73 -1.34
N ALA A 86 8.94 -0.45 -1.68
CA ALA A 86 8.12 -0.61 -2.87
C ALA A 86 6.82 0.23 -2.80
N LEU A 87 6.21 0.31 -1.62
CA LEU A 87 5.02 1.13 -1.37
C LEU A 87 5.30 2.62 -1.48
N ALA A 88 6.40 3.09 -0.88
CA ALA A 88 6.83 4.48 -1.01
C ALA A 88 7.05 4.86 -2.48
N PHE A 89 7.68 3.96 -3.25
CA PHE A 89 7.85 4.16 -4.69
C PHE A 89 6.51 4.23 -5.45
N TYR A 90 5.53 3.41 -5.09
CA TYR A 90 4.18 3.47 -5.67
C TYR A 90 3.43 4.76 -5.32
N ILE A 91 3.48 5.20 -4.07
CA ILE A 91 2.85 6.45 -3.63
C ILE A 91 3.45 7.62 -4.40
N GLU A 92 4.78 7.72 -4.47
CA GLU A 92 5.46 8.78 -5.24
C GLU A 92 5.10 8.74 -6.74
N ARG A 93 5.02 7.55 -7.34
CA ARG A 93 4.66 7.39 -8.76
C ARG A 93 3.20 7.73 -9.06
N THR A 94 2.30 7.60 -8.08
CA THR A 94 0.87 7.89 -8.24
C THR A 94 0.49 9.30 -7.80
N LYS A 95 1.32 9.94 -6.97
CA LYS A 95 1.12 11.30 -6.43
C LYS A 95 0.70 12.34 -7.48
N PRO A 96 1.29 12.43 -8.69
CA PRO A 96 0.98 13.51 -9.63
C PRO A 96 -0.45 13.49 -10.19
N PHE A 97 -1.13 12.34 -10.13
CA PHE A 97 -2.47 12.18 -10.72
C PHE A 97 -3.50 11.63 -9.73
N ARG A 98 -3.12 11.41 -8.47
CA ARG A 98 -3.99 10.89 -7.41
C ARG A 98 -5.08 11.91 -7.07
N LYS A 99 -6.34 11.45 -7.06
CA LYS A 99 -7.53 12.26 -6.73
C LYS A 99 -8.25 11.76 -5.47
N THR A 100 -7.65 10.81 -4.75
CA THR A 100 -8.25 10.15 -3.59
C THR A 100 -7.19 9.84 -2.53
N THR A 101 -7.65 9.72 -1.29
CA THR A 101 -6.85 9.31 -0.15
C THR A 101 -6.61 7.80 -0.11
N GLN A 102 -7.46 7.00 -0.78
CA GLN A 102 -7.33 5.54 -0.85
C GLN A 102 -5.98 5.09 -1.39
N LEU A 103 -5.34 4.12 -0.75
CA LEU A 103 -3.98 3.68 -1.05
C LEU A 103 -3.83 3.30 -2.53
N PHE A 104 -4.73 2.47 -3.05
CA PHE A 104 -4.70 2.04 -4.45
C PHE A 104 -5.59 2.93 -5.33
N VAL A 105 -5.03 3.37 -6.46
CA VAL A 105 -5.73 4.18 -7.46
C VAL A 105 -5.81 3.46 -8.80
N ALA A 106 -6.89 3.73 -9.53
CA ALA A 106 -7.04 3.24 -10.90
C ALA A 106 -5.97 3.86 -11.82
N VAL A 107 -5.43 3.02 -12.71
CA VAL A 107 -4.36 3.40 -13.66
C VAL A 107 -4.84 3.47 -15.11
N ALA A 108 -6.06 3.01 -15.40
CA ALA A 108 -6.66 3.09 -16.73
C ALA A 108 -7.02 4.54 -17.08
N ASP A 109 -6.83 4.94 -18.34
CA ASP A 109 -6.82 6.35 -18.76
C ASP A 109 -8.04 7.17 -18.29
N ARG A 110 -9.26 6.68 -18.51
CA ARG A 110 -10.48 7.40 -18.13
C ARG A 110 -10.68 7.52 -16.62
N MET A 111 -10.13 6.58 -15.86
CA MET A 111 -10.32 6.46 -14.42
C MET A 111 -9.06 6.84 -13.62
N LYS A 112 -8.03 7.35 -14.31
CA LYS A 112 -6.70 7.51 -13.73
C LYS A 112 -6.74 8.40 -12.48
N GLY A 113 -6.24 7.86 -11.37
CA GLY A 113 -6.17 8.55 -10.08
C GLY A 113 -7.43 8.50 -9.24
N LEU A 114 -8.53 7.95 -9.76
CA LEU A 114 -9.74 7.67 -8.97
C LEU A 114 -9.52 6.45 -8.07
N PRO A 115 -10.31 6.29 -6.99
CA PRO A 115 -10.27 5.08 -6.20
C PRO A 115 -10.59 3.86 -7.07
N VAL A 116 -9.92 2.73 -6.79
CA VAL A 116 -10.24 1.47 -7.46
C VAL A 116 -11.67 1.07 -7.07
N SER A 117 -12.57 1.07 -8.05
CA SER A 117 -13.92 0.53 -7.91
C SER A 117 -13.95 -0.95 -8.27
N SER A 118 -14.88 -1.68 -7.67
CA SER A 118 -15.29 -3.01 -8.13
C SER A 118 -16.04 -2.89 -9.45
#